data_AF-S9UJL9-F1
#
_entry.id   AF-S9UJL9-F1
#
_cell.length_a   1.000
_cell.length_b   1.000
_cell.length_c   1.000
_cell.angle_alpha   90.00
_cell.angle_beta   90.00
_cell.angle_gamma   90.00
#
_symmetry.space_group_name_H-M   'P 1'
#
loop_
_entity.id
_entity.type
_entity.pdbx_description
1 polymer ?
#
loop_
_entity_poly.entity_id
_entity_poly.type
_entity_poly.pdbx_seq_one_letter_code
_entity_poly.pdbx_strand_id
1 'polypeptide(L)'
;MDATFNMSANVVPQDMTVNAVDWARLEGLTRKLSKEVAADGGRLFVATGPAFVPRRLSLARDAGGVWRQTPVAHGGRLVMQYELTEKDQQHVAVPTHLYKLIVAEKQGRGGAPHYAAAAFLMPNEAIPAEQPLARYQVPVESLEAITGLQFFPALRAATLPDLCRTHKCEAKAPALFQKFRQVAQLRAADSVPELRQVRERLAANGPLDAAVEKEFARKTAELVAAAMQPIDTV
;
A
#
# COMPACT_ATOMS: atom_id res chain seq x y z
N MET A 1 3.30 23.59 6.50
CA MET A 1 3.44 22.21 6.99
C MET A 1 2.15 21.78 7.65
N ASP A 2 1.60 22.58 8.56
CA ASP A 2 0.41 22.25 9.38
C ASP A 2 -0.84 21.83 8.60
N ALA A 3 -1.09 22.41 7.42
CA ALA A 3 -2.22 22.02 6.56
C ALA A 3 -2.22 20.52 6.18
N THR A 4 -1.06 19.86 6.15
CA THR A 4 -0.98 18.42 5.84
C THR A 4 -1.47 17.53 6.97
N PHE A 5 -1.57 18.05 8.19
CA PHE A 5 -2.07 17.34 9.38
C PHE A 5 -3.59 17.46 9.53
N ASN A 6 -4.28 18.04 8.56
CA ASN A 6 -5.73 18.08 8.56
C ASN A 6 -6.31 16.66 8.34
N MET A 7 -6.80 16.08 9.43
CA MET A 7 -7.31 14.71 9.49
C MET A 7 -8.50 14.46 8.56
N SER A 8 -9.34 15.47 8.30
CA SER A 8 -10.53 15.30 7.46
C SER A 8 -10.25 15.43 5.96
N ALA A 9 -9.10 15.99 5.58
CA ALA A 9 -8.80 16.31 4.18
C ALA A 9 -7.60 15.56 3.60
N ASN A 10 -6.61 15.19 4.43
CA ASN A 10 -5.32 14.71 3.93
C ASN A 10 -4.78 13.47 4.65
N VAL A 11 -5.59 12.81 5.49
CA VAL A 11 -5.17 11.63 6.24
C VAL A 11 -6.14 10.48 6.00
N VAL A 12 -5.59 9.27 5.84
CA VAL A 12 -6.34 8.01 5.75
C VAL A 12 -5.79 7.03 6.78
N PRO A 13 -6.60 6.08 7.28
CA PRO A 13 -6.07 4.95 8.04
C PRO A 13 -5.04 4.17 7.20
N GLN A 14 -3.82 4.05 7.71
CA GLN A 14 -2.72 3.42 6.99
C GLN A 14 -2.03 2.38 7.88
N ASP A 15 -1.68 1.21 7.31
CA ASP A 15 -0.84 0.26 8.03
C ASP A 15 0.51 0.91 8.38
N MET A 16 0.87 0.82 9.66
CA MET A 16 2.05 1.49 10.20
C MET A 16 3.35 1.03 9.55
N THR A 17 3.43 -0.23 9.12
CA THR A 17 4.64 -0.78 8.49
C THR A 17 4.77 -0.30 7.05
N VAL A 18 3.64 -0.18 6.34
CA VAL A 18 3.59 0.45 5.01
C VAL A 18 3.97 1.92 5.11
N ASN A 19 3.35 2.68 6.03
CA ASN A 19 3.64 4.10 6.24
C ASN A 19 5.14 4.35 6.50
N ALA A 20 5.71 3.63 7.48
CA ALA A 20 7.08 3.86 7.94
C ALA A 20 8.16 3.36 6.95
N VAL A 21 7.83 2.40 6.07
CA VAL A 21 8.82 1.76 5.20
C VAL A 21 8.51 1.95 3.72
N ASP A 22 7.57 1.18 3.16
CA ASP A 22 7.39 1.12 1.70
C ASP A 22 6.75 2.39 1.12
N TRP A 23 5.83 3.02 1.84
CA TRP A 23 5.28 4.29 1.45
C TRP A 23 6.32 5.42 1.56
N ALA A 24 7.07 5.45 2.67
CA ALA A 24 8.19 6.38 2.83
C ALA A 24 9.27 6.23 1.74
N ARG A 25 9.52 5.00 1.25
CA ARG A 25 10.37 4.75 0.07
C ARG A 25 9.81 5.42 -1.18
N LEU A 26 8.52 5.24 -1.45
CA LEU A 26 7.87 5.84 -2.62
C LEU A 26 7.83 7.38 -2.54
N GLU A 27 7.68 7.95 -1.35
CA GLU A 27 7.87 9.39 -1.13
C GLU A 27 9.33 9.82 -1.33
N GLY A 28 10.28 8.98 -0.92
CA GLY A 28 11.71 9.17 -1.19
C GLY A 28 12.01 9.21 -2.69
N LEU A 29 11.41 8.30 -3.47
CA LEU A 29 11.47 8.33 -4.93
C LEU A 29 10.88 9.64 -5.47
N THR A 30 9.73 10.07 -4.96
CA THR A 30 9.08 11.31 -5.41
C THR A 30 10.00 12.53 -5.18
N ARG A 31 10.65 12.62 -4.01
CA ARG A 31 11.62 13.68 -3.70
C ARG A 31 12.86 13.61 -4.60
N LYS A 32 13.34 12.40 -4.92
CA LYS A 32 14.46 12.19 -5.85
C LYS A 32 14.10 12.67 -7.26
N LEU A 33 12.97 12.22 -7.80
CA LEU A 33 12.50 12.62 -9.13
C LEU A 33 12.24 14.13 -9.22
N SER A 34 11.70 14.74 -8.16
CA SER A 34 11.48 16.18 -8.09
C SER A 34 12.79 16.97 -8.28
N LYS A 35 13.89 16.52 -7.65
CA LYS A 35 15.22 17.13 -7.82
C LYS A 35 15.79 16.92 -9.22
N GLU A 36 15.68 15.71 -9.77
CA GLU A 36 16.15 15.40 -11.13
C GLU A 36 15.41 16.24 -12.18
N VAL A 37 14.08 16.30 -12.08
CA VAL A 37 13.24 17.07 -13.00
C VAL A 37 13.47 18.58 -12.86
N ALA A 38 13.64 19.08 -11.63
CA ALA A 38 13.96 20.49 -11.40
C ALA A 38 15.34 20.89 -11.93
N ALA A 39 16.33 20.00 -11.89
CA ALA A 39 17.66 20.25 -12.45
C ALA A 39 17.61 20.48 -13.97
N ASP A 40 16.64 19.87 -14.65
CA ASP A 40 16.36 20.05 -16.08
C ASP A 40 15.37 21.21 -16.35
N GLY A 41 15.08 22.06 -15.35
CA GLY A 41 14.17 23.20 -15.47
C GLY A 41 12.68 22.81 -15.55
N GLY A 42 12.35 21.56 -15.22
CA GLY A 42 11.01 21.01 -15.24
C GLY A 42 10.27 21.11 -13.90
N ARG A 43 9.10 20.48 -13.83
CA ARG A 43 8.26 20.42 -12.62
C ARG A 43 7.70 19.02 -12.40
N LEU A 44 7.44 18.67 -11.15
CA LEU A 44 6.80 17.40 -10.78
C LEU A 44 5.42 17.68 -10.21
N PHE A 45 4.41 17.00 -10.75
CA PHE A 45 3.05 17.00 -10.24
C PHE A 45 2.75 15.63 -9.64
N VAL A 46 2.03 15.61 -8.52
CA VAL A 46 1.73 14.39 -7.79
C VAL A 46 0.26 14.37 -7.40
N ALA A 47 -0.41 13.27 -7.71
CA ALA A 47 -1.72 12.93 -7.14
C ALA A 47 -1.55 11.70 -6.26
N THR A 48 -2.18 11.69 -5.09
CA THR A 48 -2.09 10.61 -4.11
C THR A 48 -3.45 10.43 -3.45
N GLY A 49 -3.82 9.19 -3.14
CA GLY A 49 -5.07 8.93 -2.45
C GLY A 49 -5.29 7.46 -2.11
N PRO A 50 -6.41 7.17 -1.43
CA PRO A 50 -6.87 5.82 -1.17
C PRO A 50 -7.40 5.14 -2.44
N ALA A 51 -7.28 3.82 -2.50
CA ALA A 51 -7.92 2.97 -3.50
C ALA A 51 -8.58 1.74 -2.84
N PHE A 52 -9.75 1.38 -3.35
CA PHE A 52 -10.55 0.24 -2.89
C PHE A 52 -10.62 -0.78 -4.03
N VAL A 53 -9.68 -1.73 -4.02
CA VAL A 53 -9.49 -2.68 -5.11
C VAL A 53 -10.41 -3.89 -4.90
N PRO A 54 -11.33 -4.19 -5.83
CA PRO A 54 -12.21 -5.34 -5.69
C PRO A 54 -11.45 -6.65 -5.86
N ARG A 55 -11.86 -7.68 -5.11
CA ARG A 55 -11.34 -9.05 -5.21
C ARG A 55 -12.36 -9.93 -5.93
N ARG A 56 -11.88 -10.91 -6.71
CA ARG A 56 -12.74 -11.94 -7.30
C ARG A 56 -13.03 -13.01 -6.27
N LEU A 57 -14.30 -13.16 -5.92
CA LEU A 57 -14.77 -14.13 -4.94
C LEU A 57 -15.77 -15.08 -5.60
N SER A 58 -15.62 -16.39 -5.31
CA SER A 58 -16.72 -17.33 -5.43
C SER A 58 -17.61 -17.17 -4.20
N LEU A 59 -18.92 -17.03 -4.42
CA LEU A 59 -19.92 -16.92 -3.36
C LEU A 59 -20.75 -18.19 -3.36
N ALA A 60 -20.58 -19.02 -2.34
CA ALA A 60 -21.37 -20.22 -2.12
C ALA A 60 -22.19 -20.05 -0.84
N ARG A 61 -23.40 -20.60 -0.84
CA ARG A 61 -24.24 -20.66 0.36
C ARG A 61 -24.22 -22.10 0.86
N ASP A 62 -23.85 -22.32 2.11
CA ASP A 62 -23.94 -23.66 2.68
C ASP A 62 -25.39 -24.02 3.05
N ALA A 63 -25.61 -25.27 3.50
CA ALA A 63 -26.94 -25.77 3.83
C ALA A 63 -27.62 -24.97 4.96
N GLY A 64 -26.85 -24.32 5.83
CA GLY A 64 -27.35 -23.44 6.90
C GLY A 64 -27.66 -22.01 6.42
N GLY A 65 -27.42 -21.71 5.14
CA GLY A 65 -27.71 -20.40 4.60
C GLY A 65 -26.59 -19.38 4.80
N VAL A 66 -25.40 -19.80 5.23
CA VAL A 66 -24.25 -18.91 5.45
C VAL A 66 -23.47 -18.73 4.15
N TRP A 67 -23.11 -17.49 3.83
CA TRP A 67 -22.29 -17.18 2.67
C TRP A 67 -20.82 -17.47 2.96
N ARG A 68 -20.24 -18.41 2.21
CA ARG A 68 -18.80 -18.62 2.14
C ARG A 68 -18.24 -17.87 0.96
N GLN A 69 -17.21 -17.08 1.24
CA GLN A 69 -16.49 -16.30 0.24
C GLN A 69 -15.11 -16.91 0.07
N THR A 70 -14.75 -17.26 -1.16
CA THR A 70 -13.43 -17.83 -1.45
C THR A 70 -12.77 -17.03 -2.57
N PRO A 71 -11.56 -16.48 -2.37
CA PRO A 71 -10.80 -15.86 -3.44
C PRO A 71 -10.59 -16.81 -4.61
N VAL A 72 -10.82 -16.34 -5.83
CA VAL A 72 -10.62 -17.11 -7.07
C VAL A 72 -9.84 -16.29 -8.09
N ALA A 73 -8.97 -16.96 -8.85
CA ALA A 73 -8.18 -16.31 -9.90
C ALA A 73 -9.03 -15.88 -11.12
N HIS A 74 -10.00 -16.73 -11.50
CA HIS A 74 -10.86 -16.52 -12.67
C HIS A 74 -12.31 -16.88 -12.35
N GLY A 75 -13.26 -16.31 -13.11
CA GLY A 75 -14.68 -16.42 -12.80
C GLY A 75 -15.07 -15.63 -11.55
N GLY A 76 -16.15 -16.05 -10.88
CA GLY A 76 -16.65 -15.42 -9.66
C GLY A 76 -17.22 -14.01 -9.85
N ARG A 77 -17.54 -13.36 -8.73
CA ARG A 77 -18.02 -11.98 -8.68
C ARG A 77 -16.93 -11.06 -8.18
N LEU A 78 -16.87 -9.84 -8.70
CA LEU A 78 -16.04 -8.78 -8.12
C LEU A 78 -16.74 -8.25 -6.88
N VAL A 79 -16.06 -8.31 -5.74
CA VAL A 79 -16.55 -7.84 -4.45
C VAL A 79 -15.54 -6.88 -3.87
N MET A 80 -16.02 -5.71 -3.47
CA MET A 80 -15.24 -4.72 -2.75
C MET A 80 -15.52 -4.88 -1.25
N GLN A 81 -14.48 -5.19 -0.48
CA GLN A 81 -14.54 -5.35 0.97
C GLN A 81 -13.40 -4.54 1.59
N TYR A 82 -13.71 -3.78 2.62
CA TYR A 82 -12.75 -2.98 3.37
C TYR A 82 -13.23 -2.77 4.80
N GLU A 83 -12.30 -2.52 5.71
CA GLU A 83 -12.60 -2.25 7.10
C GLU A 83 -13.04 -0.79 7.29
N LEU A 84 -13.85 -0.55 8.32
CA LEU A 84 -14.11 0.77 8.85
C LEU A 84 -13.45 0.86 10.21
N THR A 85 -12.70 1.94 10.47
CA THR A 85 -12.34 2.27 11.84
C THR A 85 -13.60 2.68 12.59
N GLU A 86 -13.68 2.41 13.88
CA GLU A 86 -14.79 2.87 14.72
C GLU A 86 -14.24 3.58 15.95
N LYS A 87 -14.63 4.85 16.11
CA LYS A 87 -14.38 5.62 17.33
C LYS A 87 -15.50 6.64 17.51
N ASP A 88 -16.12 6.67 18.68
CA ASP A 88 -17.18 7.62 19.02
C ASP A 88 -18.31 7.68 17.95
N GLN A 89 -18.74 6.52 17.44
CA GLN A 89 -19.72 6.35 16.35
C GLN A 89 -19.32 6.98 15.00
N GLN A 90 -18.06 7.41 14.85
CA GLN A 90 -17.51 7.84 13.57
C GLN A 90 -16.83 6.67 12.88
N HIS A 91 -17.15 6.54 11.59
CA HIS A 91 -16.59 5.50 10.73
C HIS A 91 -15.69 6.12 9.66
N VAL A 92 -14.44 5.66 9.58
CA VAL A 92 -13.50 6.07 8.53
C VAL A 92 -13.11 4.83 7.75
N ALA A 93 -13.25 4.89 6.42
CA ALA A 93 -12.89 3.78 5.56
C ALA A 93 -11.38 3.54 5.58
N VAL A 94 -10.98 2.30 5.84
CA VAL A 94 -9.60 1.83 5.73
C VAL A 94 -9.37 1.42 4.27
N PRO A 95 -8.55 2.15 3.50
CA PRO A 95 -8.32 1.80 2.11
C PRO A 95 -7.58 0.48 1.99
N THR A 96 -7.95 -0.32 0.99
CA THR A 96 -7.24 -1.58 0.70
C THR A 96 -5.85 -1.33 0.11
N HIS A 97 -5.70 -0.22 -0.63
CA HIS A 97 -4.49 0.18 -1.33
C HIS A 97 -4.33 1.70 -1.26
N LEU A 98 -3.11 2.17 -1.47
CA LEU A 98 -2.80 3.58 -1.68
C LEU A 98 -2.22 3.75 -3.07
N TYR A 99 -2.60 4.83 -3.75
CA TYR A 99 -2.03 5.16 -5.05
C TYR A 99 -1.17 6.41 -5.00
N LYS A 100 -0.18 6.45 -5.89
CA LYS A 100 0.58 7.66 -6.21
C LYS A 100 0.77 7.74 -7.72
N LEU A 101 0.26 8.80 -8.32
CA LEU A 101 0.55 9.18 -9.71
C LEU A 101 1.54 10.33 -9.70
N ILE A 102 2.64 10.15 -10.43
CA ILE A 102 3.69 11.13 -10.59
C ILE A 102 3.73 11.52 -12.07
N VAL A 103 3.63 12.82 -12.36
CA VAL A 103 3.78 13.38 -13.70
C VAL A 103 4.96 14.34 -13.71
N ALA A 104 5.94 14.07 -14.56
CA ALA A 104 7.09 14.93 -14.78
C ALA A 104 6.90 15.77 -16.03
N GLU A 105 7.05 17.08 -15.89
CA GLU A 105 7.21 18.04 -16.98
C GLU A 105 8.70 18.20 -17.27
N LYS A 106 9.10 18.04 -18.53
CA LYS A 106 10.44 18.34 -19.04
C LYS A 106 10.35 19.46 -20.06
N GLN A 107 11.30 20.39 -20.04
CA GLN A 107 11.40 21.39 -21.10
C GLN A 107 11.71 20.71 -22.43
N GLY A 108 10.86 20.90 -23.44
CA GLY A 108 11.09 20.35 -24.77
C GLY A 108 11.96 21.27 -25.63
N ARG A 109 12.58 20.67 -26.65
CA ARG A 109 13.32 21.42 -27.67
C ARG A 109 12.30 22.21 -28.51
N GLY A 110 12.34 23.54 -28.45
CA GLY A 110 11.40 24.41 -29.15
C GLY A 110 10.30 25.03 -28.27
N GLY A 111 10.41 24.94 -26.94
CA GLY A 111 9.57 25.69 -26.00
C GLY A 111 8.28 24.99 -25.54
N ALA A 112 7.83 23.94 -26.24
CA ALA A 112 6.72 23.11 -25.78
C ALA A 112 7.20 22.07 -24.74
N PRO A 113 6.55 21.93 -23.58
CA PRO A 113 6.92 20.93 -22.59
C PRO A 113 6.56 19.50 -23.05
N HIS A 114 7.38 18.53 -22.62
CA HIS A 114 7.06 17.11 -22.71
C HIS A 114 6.68 16.56 -21.34
N TYR A 115 5.78 15.58 -21.31
CA TYR A 115 5.33 14.97 -20.08
C TYR A 115 5.58 13.47 -20.08
N ALA A 116 5.88 12.92 -18.90
CA ALA A 116 5.94 11.48 -18.66
C ALA A 116 5.28 11.17 -17.31
N ALA A 117 4.68 9.99 -17.18
CA ALA A 117 3.93 9.61 -15.99
C ALA A 117 4.33 8.24 -15.45
N ALA A 118 4.23 8.05 -14.15
CA ALA A 118 4.26 6.73 -13.51
C ALA A 118 3.21 6.68 -12.40
N ALA A 119 2.38 5.64 -12.42
CA ALA A 119 1.40 5.35 -11.39
C ALA A 119 1.85 4.14 -10.57
N PHE A 120 1.69 4.24 -9.26
CA PHE A 120 1.96 3.17 -8.30
C PHE A 120 0.70 2.88 -7.51
N LEU A 121 0.40 1.60 -7.28
CA LEU A 121 -0.70 1.11 -6.46
C LEU A 121 -0.12 0.10 -5.45
N MET A 122 -0.08 0.49 -4.19
CA MET A 122 0.55 -0.27 -3.10
C MET A 122 -0.51 -0.79 -2.14
N PRO A 123 -0.47 -2.06 -1.72
CA PRO A 123 -1.41 -2.57 -0.73
C PRO A 123 -1.21 -1.88 0.62
N ASN A 124 -2.30 -1.64 1.34
CA ASN A 124 -2.29 -1.03 2.67
C ASN A 124 -2.29 -2.12 3.77
N GLU A 125 -1.40 -3.10 3.63
CA GLU A 125 -1.24 -4.24 4.54
C GLU A 125 0.24 -4.54 4.74
N ALA A 126 0.59 -5.34 5.76
CA ALA A 126 1.98 -5.62 6.09
C ALA A 126 2.76 -6.22 4.90
N ILE A 127 3.89 -5.61 4.54
CA ILE A 127 4.78 -6.07 3.47
C ILE A 127 6.05 -6.69 4.11
N PRO A 128 6.12 -8.03 4.27
CA PRO A 128 7.16 -8.68 5.07
C PRO A 128 8.55 -8.65 4.42
N ALA A 129 8.61 -8.55 3.09
CA ALA A 129 9.85 -8.50 2.33
C ALA A 129 9.87 -7.30 1.40
N GLU A 130 10.95 -6.53 1.43
CA GLU A 130 11.13 -5.40 0.52
C GLU A 130 11.06 -5.86 -0.93
N GLN A 131 10.19 -5.21 -1.71
CA GLN A 131 10.07 -5.43 -3.14
C GLN A 131 10.58 -4.21 -3.90
N PRO A 132 11.09 -4.40 -5.14
CA PRO A 132 11.35 -3.28 -6.04
C PRO A 132 10.09 -2.45 -6.25
N LEU A 133 10.21 -1.11 -6.30
CA LEU A 133 9.04 -0.24 -6.47
C LEU A 133 8.29 -0.49 -7.79
N ALA A 134 8.99 -1.00 -8.81
CA ALA A 134 8.41 -1.42 -10.08
C ALA A 134 7.32 -2.51 -9.92
N ARG A 135 7.36 -3.31 -8.84
CA ARG A 135 6.31 -4.33 -8.56
C ARG A 135 4.96 -3.71 -8.23
N TYR A 136 4.94 -2.45 -7.79
CA TYR A 136 3.73 -1.68 -7.50
C TYR A 136 3.33 -0.75 -8.64
N GLN A 137 4.11 -0.68 -9.72
CA GLN A 137 3.80 0.17 -10.86
C GLN A 137 2.60 -0.41 -11.63
N VAL A 138 1.65 0.44 -11.96
CA VAL A 138 0.46 0.09 -12.77
C VAL A 138 0.31 1.06 -13.94
N PRO A 139 -0.37 0.68 -15.03
CA PRO A 139 -0.78 1.63 -16.04
C PRO A 139 -1.67 2.72 -15.44
N VAL A 140 -1.54 3.97 -15.90
CA VAL A 140 -2.38 5.07 -15.43
C VAL A 140 -3.86 4.80 -15.72
N GLU A 141 -4.18 4.21 -16.87
CA GLU A 141 -5.54 3.77 -17.22
C GLU A 141 -6.11 2.77 -16.22
N SER A 142 -5.29 1.82 -15.74
CA SER A 142 -5.73 0.86 -14.72
C SER A 142 -6.01 1.56 -13.39
N LEU A 143 -5.22 2.57 -13.02
CA LEU A 143 -5.46 3.37 -11.83
C LEU A 143 -6.75 4.22 -11.96
N GLU A 144 -6.99 4.83 -13.12
CA GLU A 144 -8.24 5.55 -13.41
C GLU A 144 -9.46 4.62 -13.31
N ALA A 145 -9.37 3.41 -13.88
CA ALA A 145 -10.43 2.42 -13.80
C ALA A 145 -10.75 1.95 -12.36
N ILE A 146 -9.71 1.81 -11.51
CA ILE A 146 -9.87 1.42 -10.10
C ILE A 146 -10.46 2.56 -9.27
N THR A 147 -10.01 3.79 -9.49
CA THR A 147 -10.38 4.94 -8.65
C THR A 147 -11.65 5.63 -9.13
N GLY A 148 -12.07 5.43 -10.38
CA GLY A 148 -13.15 6.19 -11.01
C GLY A 148 -12.78 7.65 -11.28
N LEU A 149 -11.50 8.01 -11.14
CA LEU A 149 -10.98 9.36 -11.37
C LEU A 149 -10.35 9.45 -12.75
N GLN A 150 -10.38 10.65 -13.33
CA GLN A 150 -9.56 10.99 -14.49
C GLN A 150 -8.43 11.92 -14.05
N PHE A 151 -7.19 11.50 -14.21
CA PHE A 151 -6.04 12.26 -13.74
C PHE A 151 -5.45 13.12 -14.86
N PHE A 152 -5.17 14.39 -14.54
CA PHE A 152 -4.63 15.38 -15.48
C PHE A 152 -5.31 15.31 -16.87
N PRO A 153 -6.63 15.51 -16.96
CA PRO A 153 -7.40 15.28 -18.19
C PRO A 153 -6.88 16.10 -19.38
N ALA A 154 -6.41 17.33 -19.13
CA ALA A 154 -5.80 18.20 -20.15
C ALA A 154 -4.51 17.60 -20.78
N LEU A 155 -3.80 16.74 -20.05
CA LEU A 155 -2.59 16.04 -20.51
C LEU A 155 -2.88 14.62 -21.01
N ARG A 156 -4.11 14.11 -20.82
CA ARG A 156 -4.47 12.72 -21.08
C ARG A 156 -3.47 11.75 -20.46
N ALA A 157 -3.30 11.81 -19.13
CA ALA A 157 -2.23 11.12 -18.40
C ALA A 157 -2.08 9.63 -18.76
N ALA A 158 -3.18 8.93 -19.03
CA ALA A 158 -3.21 7.55 -19.52
C ALA A 158 -2.35 7.27 -20.77
N THR A 159 -2.13 8.29 -21.59
CA THR A 159 -1.40 8.18 -22.86
C THR A 159 0.06 8.66 -22.77
N LEU A 160 0.49 9.17 -21.60
CA LEU A 160 1.83 9.69 -21.43
C LEU A 160 2.88 8.55 -21.42
N PRO A 161 4.09 8.81 -21.95
CA PRO A 161 5.21 7.89 -21.82
C PRO A 161 5.50 7.53 -20.36
N ASP A 162 5.92 6.29 -20.13
CA ASP A 162 6.30 5.80 -18.81
C ASP A 162 7.57 6.50 -18.29
N LEU A 163 7.41 7.24 -17.20
CA LEU A 163 8.49 7.95 -16.52
C LEU A 163 9.62 7.01 -16.08
N CYS A 164 9.28 5.80 -15.66
CA CYS A 164 10.23 4.82 -15.14
C CYS A 164 11.08 4.14 -16.22
N ARG A 165 10.77 4.36 -17.51
CA ARG A 165 11.66 3.97 -18.61
C ARG A 165 12.85 4.89 -18.77
N THR A 166 12.73 6.14 -18.33
CA THR A 166 13.80 7.16 -18.47
C THR A 166 14.44 7.53 -17.15
N HIS A 167 13.75 7.31 -16.03
CA HIS A 167 14.28 7.50 -14.68
C HIS A 167 14.32 6.18 -13.92
N LYS A 168 15.35 5.99 -13.09
CA LYS A 168 15.40 4.86 -12.16
C LYS A 168 14.38 5.09 -11.03
N CYS A 169 13.18 4.53 -11.20
CA CYS A 169 12.09 4.53 -10.23
C CYS A 169 12.34 3.57 -9.06
N GLU A 170 13.39 3.85 -8.29
CA GLU A 170 13.72 3.09 -7.10
C GLU A 170 14.27 4.00 -6.00
N ALA A 171 13.98 3.64 -4.75
CA ALA A 171 14.44 4.33 -3.55
C ALA A 171 14.63 3.34 -2.39
N LYS A 172 15.63 3.59 -1.54
CA LYS A 172 15.90 2.77 -0.35
C LYS A 172 15.04 3.20 0.82
N ALA A 173 14.65 2.23 1.67
CA ALA A 173 14.03 2.55 2.95
C ALA A 173 15.01 3.35 3.82
N PRO A 174 14.54 4.33 4.59
CA PRO A 174 15.37 4.93 5.63
C PRO A 174 15.79 3.86 6.65
N ALA A 175 17.09 3.79 6.97
CA ALA A 175 17.63 2.78 7.89
C ALA A 175 16.96 2.81 9.28
N LEU A 176 16.52 4.00 9.72
CA LEU A 176 15.84 4.22 10.99
C LEU A 176 14.56 3.38 11.15
N PHE A 177 13.92 2.97 10.04
CA PHE A 177 12.63 2.28 10.07
C PHE A 177 12.72 0.78 9.79
N GLN A 178 13.93 0.19 9.79
CA GLN A 178 14.11 -1.25 9.55
C GLN A 178 13.32 -2.14 10.53
N LYS A 179 13.13 -1.71 11.78
CA LYS A 179 12.31 -2.46 12.74
C LYS A 179 10.84 -2.61 12.32
N PHE A 180 10.28 -1.68 11.56
CA PHE A 180 8.92 -1.81 11.04
C PHE A 180 8.81 -2.92 9.99
N ARG A 181 9.89 -3.26 9.29
CA ARG A 181 9.93 -4.45 8.43
C ARG A 181 9.85 -5.74 9.27
N GLN A 182 10.52 -5.78 10.41
CA GLN A 182 10.44 -6.91 11.34
C GLN A 182 9.02 -7.07 11.91
N VAL A 183 8.38 -5.95 12.29
CA VAL A 183 6.95 -5.92 12.67
C VAL A 183 6.07 -6.46 11.54
N ALA A 184 6.32 -6.06 10.28
CA ALA A 184 5.56 -6.55 9.13
C ALA A 184 5.70 -8.07 8.95
N GLN A 185 6.91 -8.61 9.14
CA GLN A 185 7.16 -10.06 9.09
C GLN A 185 6.39 -10.83 10.15
N LEU A 186 6.30 -10.30 11.38
CA LEU A 186 5.49 -10.91 12.44
C LEU A 186 3.99 -10.85 12.10
N ARG A 187 3.50 -9.72 11.57
CA ARG A 187 2.08 -9.54 11.20
C ARG A 187 1.62 -10.47 10.08
N ALA A 188 2.51 -10.80 9.16
CA ALA A 188 2.25 -11.68 8.03
C ALA A 188 2.14 -13.17 8.40
N ALA A 189 2.46 -13.56 9.64
CA ALA A 189 2.32 -14.94 10.09
C ALA A 189 0.85 -15.28 10.37
N ASP A 190 0.39 -16.40 9.83
CA ASP A 190 -1.01 -16.87 9.91
C ASP A 190 -1.23 -17.88 11.03
N SER A 191 -0.16 -18.33 11.69
CA SER A 191 -0.23 -19.30 12.78
C SER A 191 0.80 -19.05 13.88
N VAL A 192 0.51 -19.49 15.10
CA VAL A 192 1.45 -19.36 16.23
C VAL A 192 2.79 -20.06 15.95
N PRO A 193 2.84 -21.28 15.36
CA PRO A 193 4.12 -21.90 14.99
C PRO A 193 4.93 -21.08 13.98
N GLU A 194 4.29 -20.55 12.94
CA GLU A 194 4.96 -19.69 11.96
C GLU A 194 5.48 -18.40 12.62
N LEU A 195 4.66 -17.76 13.46
CA LEU A 195 5.04 -16.54 14.17
C LEU A 195 6.28 -16.75 15.04
N ARG A 196 6.39 -17.90 15.72
CA ARG A 196 7.58 -18.28 16.51
C ARG A 196 8.81 -18.45 15.62
N GLN A 197 8.69 -19.14 14.48
CA GLN A 197 9.80 -19.29 13.53
C GLN A 197 10.25 -17.93 12.96
N VAL A 198 9.33 -17.01 12.68
CA VAL A 198 9.67 -15.64 12.25
C VAL A 198 10.46 -14.93 13.35
N ARG A 199 10.00 -14.96 14.61
CA ARG A 199 10.71 -14.34 15.73
C ARG A 199 12.11 -14.92 15.93
N GLU A 200 12.26 -16.24 15.87
CA GLU A 200 13.56 -16.90 16.00
C GLU A 200 14.54 -16.46 14.90
N ARG A 201 14.08 -16.42 13.64
CA ARG A 201 14.89 -15.91 12.53
C ARG A 201 15.31 -14.45 12.72
N LEU A 202 14.41 -13.61 13.21
CA LEU A 202 14.70 -12.21 13.49
C LEU A 202 15.75 -12.06 14.60
N ALA A 203 15.67 -12.89 15.64
CA ALA A 203 16.57 -12.85 16.79
C ALA A 203 17.96 -13.48 16.52
N ALA A 204 18.15 -14.15 15.38
CA ALA A 204 19.39 -14.84 15.03
C ALA A 204 20.63 -13.92 15.01
N ASN A 205 20.43 -12.62 14.76
CA ASN A 205 21.51 -11.62 14.68
C ASN A 205 21.58 -10.69 15.90
N GLY A 206 20.89 -11.01 17.00
CA GLY A 206 20.91 -10.22 18.23
C GLY A 206 19.51 -9.96 18.81
N PRO A 207 19.44 -9.26 19.96
CA PRO A 207 18.18 -8.96 20.62
C PRO A 207 17.27 -8.06 19.76
N LEU A 208 15.96 -8.31 19.83
CA LEU A 208 14.95 -7.54 19.12
C LEU A 208 14.59 -6.24 19.85
N ASP A 209 14.23 -5.21 19.09
CA ASP A 209 13.68 -3.96 19.63
C ASP A 209 12.39 -4.24 20.42
N ALA A 210 12.17 -3.53 21.53
CA ALA A 210 11.03 -3.75 22.41
C ALA A 210 9.67 -3.62 21.69
N ALA A 211 9.58 -2.79 20.64
CA ALA A 211 8.37 -2.67 19.84
C ALA A 211 8.09 -3.95 19.02
N VAL A 212 9.13 -4.65 18.56
CA VAL A 212 9.02 -5.90 17.81
C VAL A 212 8.56 -7.02 18.75
N GLU A 213 9.12 -7.11 19.95
CA GLU A 213 8.68 -8.09 20.97
C GLU A 213 7.24 -7.82 21.43
N LYS A 214 6.86 -6.55 21.60
CA LYS A 214 5.48 -6.17 21.89
C LYS A 214 4.51 -6.62 20.79
N GLU A 215 4.90 -6.46 19.52
CA GLU A 215 4.09 -6.92 18.40
C GLU A 215 3.97 -8.46 18.38
N PHE A 216 5.06 -9.19 18.65
CA PHE A 216 5.02 -10.65 18.76
C PHE A 216 4.03 -11.11 19.83
N ALA A 217 4.04 -10.50 21.02
CA ALA A 217 3.09 -10.81 22.07
C ALA A 217 1.64 -10.52 21.65
N ARG A 218 1.41 -9.35 21.01
CA ARG A 218 0.09 -8.96 20.49
C ARG A 218 -0.44 -9.97 19.46
N LYS A 219 0.37 -10.30 18.44
CA LYS A 219 -0.03 -11.24 17.38
C LYS A 219 -0.19 -12.67 17.89
N THR A 220 0.59 -13.07 18.90
CA THR A 220 0.39 -14.37 19.57
C THR A 220 -0.99 -14.43 20.22
N ALA A 221 -1.38 -13.41 20.99
CA ALA A 221 -2.69 -13.36 21.64
C ALA A 221 -3.83 -13.37 20.61
N GLU A 222 -3.68 -12.62 19.52
CA GLU A 222 -4.64 -12.57 18.39
C GLU A 222 -4.84 -13.97 17.77
N LEU A 223 -3.75 -14.65 17.40
CA LEU A 223 -3.82 -15.96 16.75
C LEU A 223 -4.33 -17.06 17.69
N VAL A 224 -3.99 -17.00 18.99
CA VAL A 224 -4.55 -17.92 19.99
C VAL A 224 -6.05 -17.69 20.16
N ALA A 225 -6.49 -16.44 20.26
CA ALA A 225 -7.92 -16.12 20.37
C ALA A 225 -8.71 -16.60 19.13
N ALA A 226 -8.16 -16.42 17.93
CA ALA A 226 -8.76 -16.92 16.70
C ALA A 226 -8.87 -18.45 16.66
N ALA A 227 -7.85 -19.16 17.16
CA ALA A 227 -7.84 -20.62 17.23
C ALA A 227 -8.76 -21.20 18.33
N MET A 228 -9.04 -20.41 19.38
CA MET A 228 -9.91 -20.79 20.50
C MET A 228 -11.39 -20.44 20.28
N GLN A 229 -11.74 -19.78 19.17
CA GLN A 229 -13.16 -19.52 18.89
C GLN A 229 -13.89 -20.86 18.72
N PRO A 230 -15.02 -21.08 19.44
CA PRO A 230 -15.72 -22.34 19.41
C PRO A 230 -16.16 -22.68 17.98
N ILE A 231 -15.96 -23.94 17.59
CA ILE A 231 -16.43 -24.51 16.33
C ILE A 231 -17.98 -24.51 16.26
N ASP A 232 -18.66 -24.27 17.39
CA ASP A 232 -20.10 -24.36 17.52
C ASP A 232 -20.76 -22.99 17.76
N THR A 233 -21.07 -22.32 16.66
CA THR A 233 -22.42 -21.81 16.42
C THR A 233 -22.80 -22.25 15.00
N VAL A 234 -23.06 -23.55 14.84
CA VAL A 234 -23.61 -24.16 13.59
C VAL A 234 -25.12 -24.21 13.69
#